data_AF-A0A355V5K0-F1
#
_entry.id   AF-A0A355V5K0-F1
#
_cell.length_a   1.000
_cell.length_b   1.000
_cell.length_c   1.000
_cell.angle_alpha   90.00
_cell.angle_beta   90.00
_cell.angle_gamma   90.00
#
_symmetry.space_group_name_H-M   'P 1'
#
loop_
_entity.id
_entity.type
_entity.pdbx_description
1 polymer ?
#
loop_
_entity_poly.entity_id
_entity_poly.type
_entity_poly.pdbx_seq_one_letter_code
_entity_poly.pdbx_strand_id
1 'polypeptide(L)'
;MQQRNAKPLGLVLVVLYTALSGLTSLFASGLVLLASAIPGVPLWIGLFGFFLLIYTLLLFASVYGLWSLQAWGFKLAMFIYLVSIPIGLLAIFPILPDSQFSTFNTIYQLIGIAISVLVLWYLSRPNYVFPNF
;
A
#
# COMPACT_ATOMS: atom_id res chain seq x y z
N MET A 1 -6.37 -37.55 -7.23
CA MET A 1 -6.78 -36.40 -6.38
C MET A 1 -5.66 -35.39 -6.41
N GLN A 2 -5.79 -34.30 -7.16
CA GLN A 2 -4.80 -33.20 -7.13
C GLN A 2 -4.82 -32.61 -5.71
N GLN A 3 -3.70 -32.69 -4.99
CA GLN A 3 -3.52 -31.89 -3.78
C GLN A 3 -3.77 -30.43 -4.15
N ARG A 4 -4.86 -29.84 -3.65
CA ARG A 4 -5.03 -28.39 -3.66
C ARG A 4 -3.84 -27.85 -2.87
N ASN A 5 -2.85 -27.31 -3.56
CA ASN A 5 -1.80 -26.51 -2.95
C ASN A 5 -2.48 -25.33 -2.26
N ALA A 6 -2.82 -25.51 -0.98
CA ALA A 6 -3.39 -24.47 -0.16
C ALA A 6 -2.35 -23.35 -0.09
N LYS A 7 -2.77 -22.13 -0.43
CA LYS A 7 -1.88 -20.96 -0.36
C LYS A 7 -1.44 -20.79 1.10
N PRO A 8 -0.15 -20.52 1.35
CA PRO A 8 0.35 -20.36 2.70
C PRO A 8 -0.38 -19.21 3.40
N LEU A 9 -0.78 -19.41 4.65
CA LEU A 9 -1.60 -18.47 5.42
C LEU A 9 -1.00 -17.06 5.42
N GLY A 10 0.32 -16.94 5.59
CA GLY A 10 1.01 -15.65 5.57
C GLY A 10 0.82 -14.87 4.27
N LEU A 11 0.82 -15.55 3.12
CA LEU A 11 0.58 -14.90 1.83
C LEU A 11 -0.87 -14.43 1.71
N VAL A 12 -1.83 -15.24 2.18
CA VAL A 12 -3.24 -14.86 2.21
C VAL A 12 -3.44 -13.61 3.07
N LEU A 13 -2.80 -13.53 4.23
CA LEU A 13 -2.86 -12.36 5.11
C LEU A 13 -2.25 -11.11 4.44
N VAL A 14 -1.11 -11.24 3.77
CA VAL A 14 -0.51 -10.15 2.99
C VAL A 14 -1.50 -9.68 1.92
N VAL A 15 -2.04 -10.59 1.12
CA VAL A 15 -3.00 -10.26 0.05
C VAL A 15 -4.24 -9.54 0.60
N LEU A 16 -4.82 -10.03 1.69
CA LEU A 16 -5.99 -9.40 2.31
C LEU A 16 -5.66 -8.00 2.82
N TYR A 17 -4.52 -7.84 3.50
CA TYR A 17 -4.07 -6.54 3.96
C TYR A 17 -3.85 -5.57 2.79
N THR A 18 -3.11 -5.99 1.75
CA THR A 18 -2.87 -5.17 0.55
C THR A 18 -4.17 -4.79 -0.15
N ALA A 19 -5.13 -5.71 -0.25
CA ALA A 19 -6.44 -5.43 -0.84
C ALA A 19 -7.25 -4.42 -0.02
N LEU A 20 -7.27 -4.56 1.31
CA LEU A 20 -7.91 -3.60 2.21
C LEU A 20 -7.25 -2.22 2.12
N SER A 21 -5.91 -2.15 2.08
CA SER A 21 -5.17 -0.90 1.87
C SER A 21 -5.48 -0.28 0.51
N GLY A 22 -5.65 -1.10 -0.54
CA GLY A 22 -6.07 -0.63 -1.86
C GLY A 22 -7.47 -0.04 -1.83
N LEU A 23 -8.42 -0.68 -1.15
CA LEU A 23 -9.80 -0.20 -0.99
C LEU A 23 -9.87 1.12 -0.22
N THR A 24 -9.15 1.26 0.90
CA THR A 24 -9.12 2.51 1.66
C THR A 24 -8.46 3.64 0.86
N SER A 25 -7.37 3.33 0.13
CA SER A 25 -6.68 4.29 -0.72
C SER A 25 -7.53 4.71 -1.92
N LEU A 26 -8.31 3.79 -2.49
CA LEU A 26 -9.26 4.09 -3.56
C LEU A 26 -10.28 5.13 -3.09
N PHE A 27 -10.89 4.88 -1.93
CA PHE A 27 -11.86 5.81 -1.36
C PHE A 27 -11.24 7.17 -1.06
N ALA A 28 -10.05 7.19 -0.44
CA ALA A 28 -9.33 8.43 -0.17
C ALA A 28 -8.97 9.19 -1.46
N SER A 29 -8.43 8.52 -2.47
CA SER A 29 -8.10 9.14 -3.77
C SER A 29 -9.33 9.70 -4.47
N GLY A 30 -10.45 8.99 -4.45
CA GLY A 30 -11.72 9.45 -5.00
C GLY A 30 -12.21 10.72 -4.30
N LEU A 31 -12.18 10.76 -2.96
CA LEU A 31 -12.56 11.94 -2.20
C LEU A 31 -11.64 13.14 -2.47
N VAL A 32 -10.32 12.93 -2.53
CA VAL A 32 -9.36 14.00 -2.81
C VAL A 32 -9.55 14.55 -4.23
N LEU A 33 -9.76 13.68 -5.23
CA LEU A 33 -10.02 14.10 -6.60
C LEU A 33 -11.35 14.87 -6.71
N LEU A 34 -12.42 14.41 -6.05
CA LEU A 34 -13.67 15.14 -5.99
C LEU A 34 -13.51 16.51 -5.32
N ALA A 35 -12.79 16.58 -4.20
CA ALA A 35 -12.49 17.84 -3.52
C ALA A 35 -11.67 18.80 -4.40
N SER A 36 -10.75 18.27 -5.22
CA SER A 36 -9.96 19.09 -6.14
C SER A 36 -10.77 19.76 -7.25
N ALA A 37 -11.99 19.29 -7.52
CA ALA A 37 -12.90 19.91 -8.49
C ALA A 37 -13.63 21.14 -7.93
N ILE A 38 -13.53 21.43 -6.63
CA ILE A 38 -14.15 22.59 -6.00
C ILE A 38 -13.37 23.86 -6.40
N PRO A 39 -14.05 24.92 -6.88
CA PRO A 39 -13.38 26.18 -7.21
C PRO A 39 -12.59 26.75 -6.02
N GLY A 40 -11.37 27.19 -6.27
CA GLY A 40 -10.48 27.75 -5.24
C GLY A 40 -9.59 26.73 -4.53
N VAL A 41 -9.74 25.43 -4.80
CA VAL A 41 -8.85 24.40 -4.27
C VAL A 41 -7.50 24.40 -5.02
N PRO A 42 -6.35 24.34 -4.31
CA PRO A 42 -5.04 24.34 -4.97
C PRO A 42 -4.80 23.13 -5.88
N LEU A 43 -4.11 23.35 -7.01
CA LEU A 43 -3.78 22.31 -8.01
C LEU A 43 -3.04 21.10 -7.41
N TRP A 44 -2.18 21.31 -6.41
CA TRP A 44 -1.41 20.23 -5.80
C TRP A 44 -2.30 19.18 -5.12
N ILE A 45 -3.51 19.54 -4.68
CA ILE A 45 -4.48 18.59 -4.12
C ILE A 45 -4.95 17.61 -5.20
N GLY A 46 -5.23 18.10 -6.41
CA GLY A 46 -5.57 17.25 -7.56
C GLY A 46 -4.42 16.32 -7.94
N LEU A 47 -3.19 16.84 -8.03
CA LEU A 47 -1.99 16.04 -8.32
C LEU A 47 -1.77 14.94 -7.26
N PHE A 48 -1.99 15.27 -5.98
CA PHE A 48 -1.91 14.30 -4.89
C PHE A 48 -3.01 13.23 -5.02
N GLY A 49 -4.24 13.61 -5.38
CA GLY A 49 -5.33 12.67 -5.66
C GLY A 49 -4.99 11.69 -6.78
N PHE A 50 -4.42 12.17 -7.89
CA PHE A 50 -3.96 11.31 -8.99
C PHE A 50 -2.83 10.39 -8.58
N PHE A 51 -1.86 10.87 -7.79
CA PHE A 51 -0.80 10.05 -7.24
C PHE A 51 -1.37 8.91 -6.37
N LEU A 52 -2.32 9.22 -5.48
CA LEU A 52 -2.99 8.21 -4.66
C LEU A 52 -3.78 7.20 -5.50
N LEU A 53 -4.39 7.63 -6.61
CA LEU A 53 -5.09 6.75 -7.53
C LEU A 53 -4.11 5.79 -8.22
N ILE A 54 -2.96 6.27 -8.70
CA ILE A 54 -1.91 5.41 -9.27
C ILE A 54 -1.43 4.40 -8.22
N TYR A 55 -1.14 4.87 -7.01
CA TYR A 55 -0.74 4.00 -5.89
C TYR A 55 -1.79 2.90 -5.61
N THR A 56 -3.07 3.26 -5.64
CA THR A 56 -4.19 2.32 -5.49
C THR A 56 -4.20 1.25 -6.59
N LEU A 57 -4.00 1.65 -7.84
CA LEU A 57 -3.94 0.71 -8.96
C LEU A 57 -2.76 -0.26 -8.83
N LEU A 58 -1.60 0.24 -8.37
CA LEU A 58 -0.42 -0.59 -8.10
C LEU A 58 -0.69 -1.59 -6.96
N LEU A 59 -1.40 -1.18 -5.90
CA LEU A 59 -1.82 -2.09 -4.83
C LEU A 59 -2.70 -3.22 -5.36
N PHE A 60 -3.73 -2.91 -6.18
CA PHE A 60 -4.58 -3.96 -6.76
C PHE A 60 -3.84 -4.84 -7.77
N ALA A 61 -2.93 -4.28 -8.56
CA ALA A 61 -2.06 -5.07 -9.42
C ALA A 61 -1.18 -6.03 -8.60
N SER A 62 -0.64 -5.57 -7.47
CA SER A 62 0.15 -6.42 -6.56
C SER A 62 -0.71 -7.51 -5.90
N VAL A 63 -1.96 -7.23 -5.52
CA VAL A 63 -2.93 -8.22 -5.03
C VAL A 63 -3.13 -9.33 -6.06
N TYR A 64 -3.37 -8.97 -7.32
CA TYR A 64 -3.52 -9.93 -8.40
C TYR A 64 -2.24 -10.76 -8.57
N GLY A 65 -1.08 -10.12 -8.63
CA GLY A 65 0.21 -10.80 -8.81
C GLY A 65 0.55 -11.75 -7.66
N LEU A 66 0.34 -11.33 -6.40
CA LEU A 66 0.53 -12.17 -5.22
C LEU A 66 -0.47 -13.34 -5.17
N TRP A 67 -1.74 -13.08 -5.49
CA TRP A 67 -2.78 -14.13 -5.48
C TRP A 67 -2.57 -15.17 -6.58
N SER A 68 -2.04 -14.77 -7.73
CA SER A 68 -1.70 -15.63 -8.86
C SER A 68 -0.29 -16.22 -8.77
N LEU A 69 0.46 -15.93 -7.70
CA LEU A 69 1.83 -16.40 -7.47
C LEU A 69 2.81 -15.96 -8.58
N GLN A 70 2.58 -14.82 -9.22
CA GLN A 70 3.41 -14.29 -10.29
C GLN A 70 4.63 -13.54 -9.73
N ALA A 71 5.82 -13.84 -10.26
CA ALA A 71 7.09 -13.27 -9.80
C ALA A 71 7.11 -11.72 -9.81
N TRP A 72 6.50 -11.08 -10.82
CA TRP A 72 6.41 -9.63 -10.88
C TRP A 72 5.50 -9.06 -9.78
N GLY A 73 4.49 -9.81 -9.33
CA GLY A 73 3.59 -9.44 -8.24
C GLY A 73 4.32 -9.33 -6.91
N PHE A 74 5.20 -10.30 -6.62
CA PHE A 74 6.08 -10.26 -5.45
C PHE A 74 7.02 -9.05 -5.48
N LYS A 75 7.69 -8.81 -6.61
CA LYS A 75 8.60 -7.67 -6.78
C LYS A 75 7.87 -6.33 -6.64
N LEU A 76 6.68 -6.21 -7.24
CA LEU A 76 5.85 -5.02 -7.15
C LEU A 76 5.39 -4.77 -5.70
N ALA A 77 4.90 -5.80 -5.01
CA ALA A 77 4.50 -5.68 -3.61
C ALA A 77 5.69 -5.24 -2.74
N MET A 78 6.86 -5.86 -2.90
CA MET A 78 8.07 -5.47 -2.18
C MET A 78 8.45 -4.02 -2.46
N PHE A 79 8.39 -3.57 -3.71
CA PHE A 79 8.67 -2.18 -4.05
C PHE A 79 7.69 -1.21 -3.39
N ILE A 80 6.39 -1.50 -3.47
CA ILE A 80 5.34 -0.69 -2.83
C ILE A 80 5.62 -0.58 -1.32
N TYR A 81 5.78 -1.69 -0.62
CA TYR A 81 6.01 -1.68 0.83
C TYR A 81 7.35 -1.04 1.23
N LEU A 82 8.37 -1.15 0.40
CA LEU A 82 9.65 -0.46 0.62
C LEU A 82 9.49 1.06 0.54
N VAL A 83 8.76 1.56 -0.45
CA VAL A 83 8.50 2.99 -0.64
C VAL A 83 7.50 3.53 0.39
N SER A 84 6.56 2.71 0.87
CA SER A 84 5.58 3.12 1.88
C SER A 84 6.21 3.43 3.25
N ILE A 85 7.38 2.87 3.58
CA ILE A 85 8.07 3.16 4.84
C ILE A 85 8.51 4.63 4.94
N PRO A 86 9.34 5.17 4.02
CA PRO A 86 9.74 6.57 4.07
C PRO A 86 8.55 7.51 3.91
N ILE A 87 7.55 7.14 3.08
CA ILE A 87 6.31 7.93 2.97
C ILE A 87 5.58 8.00 4.32
N GLY A 88 5.43 6.87 5.01
CA GLY A 88 4.80 6.81 6.32
C GLY A 88 5.54 7.63 7.36
N LEU A 89 6.87 7.64 7.33
CA LEU A 89 7.69 8.48 8.21
C LEU A 89 7.47 9.98 7.94
N LEU A 90 7.45 10.38 6.68
CA LEU A 90 7.16 11.77 6.30
C LEU A 90 5.73 12.18 6.68
N ALA A 91 4.77 11.26 6.59
CA ALA A 91 3.37 11.49 6.92
C ALA A 91 3.11 11.66 8.43
N ILE A 92 4.08 11.39 9.31
CA ILE A 92 3.97 11.72 10.74
C ILE A 92 3.97 13.24 10.95
N PHE A 93 4.73 13.97 10.13
CA PHE A 93 4.87 15.40 10.26
C PHE A 93 3.65 16.12 9.67
N PRO A 94 3.18 17.20 10.31
CA PRO A 94 2.12 18.03 9.76
C PRO A 94 2.56 18.62 8.41
N ILE A 95 1.84 18.26 7.35
CA ILE A 95 2.10 18.74 5.99
C ILE A 95 1.46 20.13 5.79
N LEU A 96 0.40 20.43 6.53
CA LEU A 96 -0.28 21.72 6.47
C LEU A 96 0.33 22.69 7.49
N PRO A 97 0.61 23.95 7.10
CA PRO A 97 1.31 24.93 7.95
C PRO A 97 0.66 25.14 9.32
N ASP A 98 -0.67 25.07 9.39
CA ASP A 98 -1.45 25.34 10.60
C ASP A 98 -1.88 24.07 11.35
N SER A 99 -1.45 22.88 10.88
CA SER A 99 -1.84 21.61 11.49
C SER A 99 -0.92 21.22 12.64
N GLN A 100 -1.51 20.75 13.75
CA GLN A 100 -0.76 20.24 14.90
C GLN A 100 -0.38 18.77 14.70
N PHE A 101 0.67 18.33 15.40
CA PHE A 101 0.98 16.91 15.50
C PHE A 101 -0.21 16.14 16.08
N SER A 102 -0.66 15.11 15.36
CA SER A 102 -1.73 14.24 15.81
C SER A 102 -1.15 12.93 16.33
N THR A 103 -1.30 12.68 17.64
CA THR A 103 -0.90 11.41 18.26
C THR A 103 -1.52 10.20 17.56
N PHE A 104 -2.78 10.33 17.14
CA PHE A 104 -3.48 9.27 16.42
C PHE A 104 -2.84 9.00 15.06
N ASN A 105 -2.52 10.04 14.29
CA ASN A 105 -1.81 9.89 13.02
C ASN A 105 -0.44 9.23 13.23
N THR A 106 0.34 9.69 14.22
CA THR A 106 1.65 9.10 14.53
C THR A 106 1.56 7.61 14.81
N ILE A 107 0.63 7.19 15.68
CA ILE A 107 0.41 5.76 16.00
C ILE A 107 -0.01 5.00 14.74
N TYR A 108 -0.94 5.54 13.96
CA TYR A 108 -1.39 4.93 12.72
C TYR A 108 -0.24 4.71 11.71
N GLN A 109 0.61 5.72 11.50
CA GLN A 109 1.78 5.62 10.62
C GLN A 109 2.79 4.59 11.14
N LEU A 110 3.08 4.57 12.44
CA LEU A 110 3.99 3.59 13.04
C LEU A 110 3.49 2.15 12.87
N ILE A 111 2.19 1.92 13.04
CA ILE A 111 1.57 0.60 12.78
C ILE A 111 1.71 0.25 11.29
N GLY A 112 1.43 1.19 10.38
CA GLY A 112 1.58 0.99 8.94
C GLY A 112 3.01 0.64 8.53
N ILE A 113 4.00 1.32 9.12
CA ILE A 113 5.43 1.04 8.92
C ILE A 113 5.78 -0.36 9.44
N ALA A 114 5.33 -0.72 10.65
CA ALA A 114 5.60 -2.03 11.23
C ALA A 114 5.02 -3.16 10.36
N ILE A 115 3.79 -3.01 9.86
CA ILE A 115 3.19 -3.98 8.94
C ILE A 115 3.98 -4.04 7.63
N SER A 116 4.39 -2.90 7.08
CA SER A 116 5.20 -2.85 5.85
C SER A 116 6.52 -3.60 6.00
N VAL A 117 7.22 -3.44 7.14
CA VAL A 117 8.43 -4.19 7.47
C VAL A 117 8.16 -5.69 7.58
N LEU A 118 7.05 -6.08 8.23
CA LEU A 118 6.66 -7.50 8.34
C LEU A 118 6.35 -8.12 6.98
N VAL A 119 5.64 -7.39 6.10
CA VAL A 119 5.36 -7.84 4.74
C VAL A 119 6.66 -8.00 3.95
N LEU A 120 7.56 -7.02 3.99
CA LEU A 120 8.87 -7.10 3.34
C LEU A 120 9.67 -8.29 3.82
N TRP A 121 9.77 -8.48 5.13
CA TRP A 121 10.49 -9.61 5.71
C TRP A 121 9.88 -10.95 5.28
N TYR A 122 8.54 -11.05 5.24
CA TYR A 122 7.85 -12.26 4.80
C TYR A 122 8.11 -12.58 3.32
N LEU A 123 7.98 -11.58 2.44
CA LEU A 123 8.17 -11.73 0.99
C LEU A 123 9.65 -11.88 0.59
N SER A 124 10.59 -11.45 1.44
CA SER A 124 12.04 -11.61 1.21
C SER A 124 12.55 -13.04 1.48
N ARG A 125 11.69 -13.95 1.96
CA ARG A 125 12.11 -15.34 2.19
C ARG A 125 12.44 -16.06 0.87
N PRO A 126 13.42 -16.97 0.85
CA PRO A 126 13.92 -17.61 -0.38
C PRO A 126 12.82 -18.23 -1.27
N ASN A 127 11.77 -18.76 -0.63
CA ASN A 127 10.62 -19.39 -1.28
C ASN A 127 9.82 -18.44 -2.20
N TYR A 128 9.98 -17.12 -2.05
CA TYR A 128 9.22 -16.10 -2.79
C TYR A 128 10.11 -15.18 -3.65
N VAL A 129 11.40 -15.09 -3.34
CA VAL A 129 12.37 -14.27 -4.09
C VAL A 129 12.83 -14.96 -5.38
N PHE A 130 12.87 -16.30 -5.36
CA PHE A 130 13.20 -17.14 -6.52
C PHE A 130 12.15 -18.24 -6.68
N PRO A 131 10.94 -17.93 -7.19
CA PRO A 131 10.04 -18.98 -7.63
C PRO A 131 10.76 -19.67 -8.81
N ASN A 132 11.29 -20.86 -8.57
CA ASN A 132 11.95 -21.66 -9.59
C ASN A 132 11.05 -21.75 -10.83
N PHE A 133 11.63 -21.40 -11.98
CA PHE A 133 11.03 -21.55 -13.30
C PHE A 133 10.72 -23.02 -13.59
#